data_AF-A0A9W3BIC3-F1
#
_entry.id   AF-A0A9W3BIC3-F1
#
_cell.length_a   1.000
_cell.length_b   1.000
_cell.length_c   1.000
_cell.angle_alpha   90.00
_cell.angle_beta   90.00
_cell.angle_gamma   90.00
#
_symmetry.space_group_name_H-M   'P 1'
#
loop_
_entity.id
_entity.type
_entity.pdbx_description
1 polymer ?
#
loop_
_entity_poly.entity_id
_entity_poly.type
_entity_poly.pdbx_seq_one_letter_code
_entity_poly.pdbx_strand_id
1 'polypeptide(L)'
;MALYSNILDASANRPIKGGRVILTCGDIRTDNPIYTWTKDTTVISRQLDRKLHLDNVDSTTDDGAYTCTAVGNQFYLSSKPVTLAVQTKIDTPTIIVECSRHYGENGDFTLGCNTNSETIGMTYEWTVKGVVSSVTTKFYSLKAITSANNGDYICKAKFGSATSDPSPAETVTVTKPGLLCYHDNVCIAAKTGYSGKCDVNDRCTCSDGYSQKGEVCTNGVVQVVSSLAIILLTLVITKFL
;
A
#
# COMPACT_ATOMS: atom_id res chain seq x y z
N MET A 1 -27.15 -8.94 26.43
CA MET A 1 -27.03 -9.59 25.11
C MET A 1 -25.68 -9.16 24.55
N ALA A 2 -24.72 -10.09 24.43
CA ALA A 2 -23.38 -9.74 23.93
C ALA A 2 -23.48 -9.40 22.45
N LEU A 3 -23.22 -8.14 22.09
CA LEU A 3 -23.15 -7.71 20.71
C LEU A 3 -21.78 -8.10 20.17
N TYR A 4 -21.69 -9.24 19.48
CA TYR A 4 -20.47 -9.63 18.78
C TYR A 4 -20.20 -8.64 17.66
N SER A 5 -19.08 -7.95 17.75
CA SER A 5 -18.69 -6.91 16.79
C SER A 5 -17.36 -7.26 16.13
N ASN A 6 -17.15 -6.84 14.89
CA ASN A 6 -15.87 -7.01 14.18
C ASN A 6 -14.88 -5.91 14.66
N ILE A 7 -14.59 -5.91 15.96
CA ILE A 7 -13.73 -4.90 16.58
C ILE A 7 -12.29 -5.38 16.74
N LEU A 8 -11.98 -6.65 16.47
CA LEU A 8 -10.62 -7.16 16.57
C LEU A 8 -9.96 -7.18 15.19
N ASP A 9 -8.84 -6.48 15.08
CA ASP A 9 -7.96 -6.51 13.91
C ASP A 9 -6.58 -7.03 14.29
N ALA A 10 -5.93 -7.75 13.38
CA ALA A 10 -4.58 -8.28 13.57
C ALA A 10 -3.67 -7.75 12.49
N SER A 11 -2.48 -7.30 12.87
CA SER A 11 -1.48 -6.85 11.89
C SER A 11 -1.07 -7.94 10.89
N ALA A 12 -1.20 -9.21 11.27
CA ALA A 12 -1.05 -10.37 10.40
C ALA A 12 -1.73 -11.59 11.01
N ASN A 13 -2.48 -12.36 10.21
CA ASN A 13 -3.12 -13.61 10.65
C ASN A 13 -2.22 -14.84 10.48
N ARG A 14 -1.24 -14.77 9.57
CA ARG A 14 -0.33 -15.88 9.27
C ARG A 14 1.14 -15.44 9.38
N PRO A 15 1.58 -14.82 10.48
CA PRO A 15 2.94 -14.29 10.58
C PRO A 15 4.00 -15.38 10.41
N ILE A 16 5.17 -15.04 9.86
CA ILE A 16 6.35 -15.92 9.91
C ILE A 16 6.88 -16.04 11.35
N LYS A 17 7.34 -17.23 11.73
CA LYS A 17 7.95 -17.54 13.04
C LYS A 17 9.06 -16.54 13.39
N GLY A 18 9.09 -16.12 14.65
CA GLY A 18 10.00 -15.09 15.16
C GLY A 18 9.56 -13.66 14.84
N GLY A 19 8.47 -13.49 14.07
CA GLY A 19 7.87 -12.21 13.75
C GLY A 19 7.16 -11.53 14.92
N ARG A 20 6.56 -10.38 14.63
CA ARG A 20 5.73 -9.60 15.56
C ARG A 20 4.32 -9.47 15.02
N VAL A 21 3.33 -9.68 15.88
CA VAL A 21 1.91 -9.41 15.62
C VAL A 21 1.37 -8.45 16.65
N ILE A 22 0.58 -7.48 16.18
CA ILE A 22 -0.17 -6.57 17.05
C ILE A 22 -1.65 -6.83 16.79
N LEU A 23 -2.32 -7.37 17.81
CA LEU A 23 -3.77 -7.50 17.85
C LEU A 23 -4.34 -6.21 18.44
N THR A 24 -5.25 -5.55 17.72
CA THR A 24 -5.84 -4.28 18.12
C THR A 24 -7.34 -4.45 18.31
N CYS A 25 -7.81 -4.23 19.53
CA CYS A 25 -9.23 -4.13 19.81
C CYS A 25 -9.76 -2.75 19.36
N GLY A 26 -11.01 -2.69 18.92
CA GLY A 26 -11.58 -1.57 18.20
C GLY A 26 -11.50 -0.26 18.97
N ASP A 27 -11.55 0.86 18.23
CA ASP A 27 -11.58 2.18 18.84
C ASP A 27 -12.99 2.45 19.40
N ILE A 28 -13.10 2.41 20.72
CA ILE A 28 -14.36 2.63 21.44
C ILE A 28 -14.28 4.03 22.02
N ARG A 29 -15.01 4.96 21.39
CA ARG A 29 -15.07 6.38 21.75
C ARG A 29 -15.95 6.58 22.99
N THR A 30 -15.55 6.00 24.11
CA THR A 30 -16.21 6.11 25.40
C THR A 30 -15.18 6.33 26.50
N ASP A 31 -15.65 6.73 27.68
CA ASP A 31 -14.77 7.01 28.81
C ASP A 31 -14.12 5.71 29.33
N ASN A 32 -12.79 5.63 29.17
CA ASN A 32 -11.89 4.65 29.80
C ASN A 32 -12.32 3.17 29.71
N PRO A 33 -12.42 2.57 28.50
CA PRO A 33 -12.64 1.13 28.35
C PRO A 33 -11.51 0.32 29.02
N ILE A 34 -11.89 -0.75 29.72
CA ILE A 34 -10.97 -1.80 30.14
C ILE A 34 -11.02 -2.92 29.10
N TYR A 35 -9.86 -3.34 28.61
CA TYR A 35 -9.75 -4.43 27.65
C TYR A 35 -9.39 -5.74 28.36
N THR A 36 -9.87 -6.85 27.83
CA THR A 36 -9.43 -8.18 28.24
C THR A 36 -9.26 -9.05 27.02
N TRP A 37 -8.22 -9.88 27.02
CA TRP A 37 -7.87 -10.74 25.90
C TRP A 37 -8.03 -12.21 26.27
N THR A 38 -8.49 -13.03 25.33
CA THR A 38 -8.47 -14.48 25.47
C THR A 38 -7.82 -15.14 24.27
N LYS A 39 -7.14 -16.26 24.50
CA LYS A 39 -6.63 -17.18 23.48
C LYS A 39 -7.26 -18.54 23.71
N ASP A 40 -7.95 -19.08 22.71
CA ASP A 40 -8.65 -20.37 22.79
C ASP A 40 -9.51 -20.47 24.06
N THR A 41 -10.28 -19.41 24.33
CA THR A 41 -11.13 -19.23 25.52
C THR A 41 -10.41 -19.03 26.86
N THR A 42 -9.09 -19.14 26.89
CA THR A 42 -8.27 -18.92 28.09
C THR A 42 -7.88 -17.44 28.21
N VAL A 43 -8.09 -16.85 29.39
CA VAL A 43 -7.78 -15.44 29.63
C VAL A 43 -6.27 -15.20 29.64
N ILE A 44 -5.81 -14.23 28.85
CA ILE A 44 -4.43 -13.75 28.87
C ILE A 44 -4.32 -12.74 30.01
N SER A 45 -3.67 -13.16 31.09
CA SER A 45 -3.60 -12.37 32.33
C SER A 45 -2.80 -11.08 32.16
N ARG A 46 -3.21 -10.03 32.87
CA ARG A 46 -2.53 -8.72 32.96
C ARG A 46 -2.37 -7.96 31.62
N GLN A 47 -3.19 -8.28 30.62
CA GLN A 47 -3.26 -7.56 29.35
C GLN A 47 -4.55 -6.72 29.31
N LEU A 48 -4.45 -5.47 29.78
CA LEU A 48 -5.58 -4.54 29.87
C LEU A 48 -5.56 -3.42 28.81
N ASP A 49 -4.51 -3.42 28.00
CA ASP A 49 -4.35 -2.45 26.93
C ASP A 49 -5.22 -2.80 25.72
N ARG A 50 -5.57 -1.76 24.97
CA ARG A 50 -6.29 -1.88 23.68
C ARG A 50 -5.55 -2.76 22.67
N LYS A 51 -4.22 -2.85 22.79
CA LYS A 51 -3.35 -3.60 21.89
C LYS A 51 -2.67 -4.72 22.65
N LEU A 52 -2.77 -5.94 22.11
CA LEU A 52 -1.98 -7.08 22.55
C LEU A 52 -0.79 -7.25 21.60
N HIS A 53 0.41 -7.15 22.16
CA HIS A 53 1.67 -7.30 21.44
C HIS A 53 2.19 -8.72 21.59
N LEU A 54 2.33 -9.43 20.48
CA LEU A 54 2.95 -10.76 20.42
C LEU A 54 4.29 -10.61 19.69
N ASP A 55 5.37 -10.86 20.42
CA ASP A 55 6.74 -10.76 19.95
C ASP A 55 7.36 -12.15 19.80
N ASN A 56 8.22 -12.32 18.80
CA ASN A 56 8.92 -13.58 18.54
C ASN A 56 7.96 -14.78 18.46
N VAL A 57 6.89 -14.64 17.66
CA VAL A 57 5.79 -15.60 17.62
C VAL A 57 6.25 -17.02 17.24
N ASP A 58 5.69 -18.02 17.89
CA ASP A 58 5.96 -19.44 17.64
C ASP A 58 4.67 -20.25 17.54
N SER A 59 4.59 -21.19 16.59
CA SER A 59 3.38 -21.98 16.36
C SER A 59 2.99 -22.85 17.55
N THR A 60 3.93 -23.19 18.44
CA THR A 60 3.64 -23.98 19.65
C THR A 60 3.01 -23.17 20.77
N THR A 61 3.25 -21.86 20.81
CA THR A 61 2.83 -20.98 21.91
C THR A 61 1.77 -19.97 21.50
N ASP A 62 1.73 -19.54 20.24
CA ASP A 62 0.95 -18.40 19.79
C ASP A 62 -0.17 -18.76 18.80
N ASP A 63 -0.15 -19.95 18.19
CA ASP A 63 -1.26 -20.44 17.35
C ASP A 63 -2.54 -20.57 18.17
N GLY A 64 -3.64 -20.04 17.66
CA GLY A 64 -4.94 -20.10 18.33
C GLY A 64 -5.90 -19.00 17.93
N ALA A 65 -7.11 -19.07 18.47
CA ALA A 65 -8.16 -18.08 18.27
C ALA A 65 -8.11 -17.01 19.35
N TYR A 66 -7.81 -15.77 18.96
CA TYR A 66 -7.77 -14.63 19.86
C TYR A 66 -9.10 -13.88 19.83
N THR A 67 -9.59 -13.48 21.00
CA THR A 67 -10.71 -12.54 21.12
C THR A 67 -10.32 -11.39 22.04
N CYS A 68 -10.91 -10.23 21.79
CA CYS A 68 -10.87 -9.12 22.72
C CYS A 68 -12.28 -8.83 23.23
N THR A 69 -12.36 -8.41 24.49
CA THR A 69 -13.55 -7.84 25.08
C THR A 69 -13.19 -6.46 25.60
N ALA A 70 -14.11 -5.50 25.41
CA ALA A 70 -13.99 -4.17 25.95
C ALA A 70 -15.20 -3.86 26.82
N VAL A 71 -14.92 -3.41 28.04
CA VAL A 71 -15.92 -3.18 29.07
C VAL A 71 -15.80 -1.74 29.55
N GLY A 72 -16.94 -1.06 29.66
CA GLY A 72 -17.07 0.21 30.36
C GLY A 72 -18.38 0.26 31.13
N ASN A 73 -18.68 1.40 31.75
CA ASN A 73 -19.83 1.53 32.65
C ASN A 73 -21.20 1.21 32.00
N GLN A 74 -21.32 1.41 30.68
CA GLN A 74 -22.58 1.28 29.94
C GLN A 74 -22.52 0.30 28.75
N PHE A 75 -21.37 -0.36 28.53
CA PHE A 75 -21.22 -1.24 27.38
C PHE A 75 -20.35 -2.45 27.70
N TYR A 76 -20.65 -3.53 26.98
CA TYR A 76 -19.89 -4.76 26.94
C TYR A 76 -19.84 -5.20 25.48
N LEU A 77 -18.65 -5.16 24.89
CA LEU A 77 -18.43 -5.59 23.51
C LEU A 77 -17.43 -6.73 23.50
N SER A 78 -17.74 -7.77 22.75
CA SER A 78 -16.83 -8.89 22.51
C SER A 78 -16.61 -9.05 21.01
N SER A 79 -15.37 -9.33 20.63
CA SER A 79 -15.02 -9.52 19.23
C SER A 79 -15.44 -10.90 18.72
N LYS A 80 -15.55 -11.02 17.40
CA LYS A 80 -15.36 -12.34 16.78
C LYS A 80 -13.90 -12.78 16.94
N PRO A 81 -13.62 -14.09 16.98
CA PRO A 81 -12.27 -14.59 17.06
C PRO A 81 -11.47 -14.28 15.79
N VAL A 82 -10.20 -13.94 15.97
CA VAL A 82 -9.19 -13.91 14.90
C VAL A 82 -8.21 -15.03 15.16
N THR A 83 -8.07 -15.94 14.21
CA THR A 83 -7.14 -17.06 14.31
C THR A 83 -5.75 -16.64 13.82
N LEU A 84 -4.75 -16.81 14.69
CA LEU A 84 -3.35 -16.75 14.30
C LEU A 84 -2.84 -18.14 13.98
N ALA A 85 -2.15 -18.26 12.84
CA ALA A 85 -1.48 -19.47 12.39
C ALA A 85 -0.05 -19.13 11.95
N VAL A 86 0.91 -19.29 12.85
CA VAL A 86 2.32 -18.96 12.63
C VAL A 86 2.91 -19.90 11.59
N GLN A 87 3.55 -19.31 10.58
CA GLN A 87 4.19 -20.04 9.49
C GLN A 87 5.65 -20.33 9.82
N THR A 88 6.16 -21.49 9.41
CA THR A 88 7.59 -21.85 9.54
C THR A 88 8.39 -21.56 8.27
N LYS A 89 7.70 -21.42 7.13
CA LYS A 89 8.25 -20.97 5.85
C LYS A 89 7.46 -19.74 5.37
N ILE A 90 8.12 -18.81 4.69
CA ILE A 90 7.45 -17.67 4.07
C ILE A 90 6.72 -18.16 2.81
N ASP A 91 5.42 -17.94 2.75
CA ASP A 91 4.59 -18.25 1.59
C ASP A 91 5.12 -17.53 0.34
N THR A 92 5.13 -18.23 -0.80
CA THR A 92 5.60 -17.68 -2.07
C THR A 92 4.83 -16.40 -2.41
N PRO A 93 5.52 -15.27 -2.63
CA PRO A 93 4.85 -14.01 -2.89
C PRO A 93 4.27 -13.96 -4.30
N THR A 94 3.34 -13.02 -4.50
CA THR A 94 2.84 -12.60 -5.80
C THR A 94 3.12 -11.12 -6.00
N ILE A 95 3.35 -10.72 -7.26
CA ILE A 95 3.48 -9.31 -7.60
C ILE A 95 2.08 -8.76 -7.93
N ILE A 96 1.71 -7.67 -7.25
CA ILE A 96 0.46 -6.94 -7.47
C ILE A 96 0.76 -5.56 -8.09
N VAL A 97 -0.18 -5.05 -8.87
CA VAL A 97 -0.06 -3.75 -9.56
C VAL A 97 -1.30 -2.92 -9.22
N GLU A 98 -1.10 -1.71 -8.68
CA GLU A 98 -2.19 -0.94 -8.04
C GLU A 98 -3.14 -0.24 -9.03
N CYS A 99 -2.69 0.11 -10.24
CA CYS A 99 -3.47 0.96 -11.15
C CYS A 99 -3.95 0.22 -12.41
N SER A 100 -3.02 -0.41 -13.13
CA SER A 100 -3.30 -1.18 -14.35
C SER A 100 -2.09 -2.02 -14.73
N ARG A 101 -2.27 -3.00 -15.64
CA ARG A 101 -1.16 -3.72 -16.30
C ARG A 101 -0.68 -3.01 -17.58
N HIS A 102 -1.08 -1.76 -17.78
CA HIS A 102 -0.76 -0.97 -18.95
C HIS A 102 0.25 0.11 -18.56
N TYR A 103 1.50 -0.19 -18.86
CA TYR A 103 2.63 0.65 -18.49
C TYR A 103 2.82 1.74 -19.55
N GLY A 104 2.01 2.79 -19.53
CA GLY A 104 2.15 3.93 -20.45
C GLY A 104 3.46 4.72 -20.21
N GLU A 105 4.17 5.09 -21.27
CA GLU A 105 5.42 5.88 -21.17
C GLU A 105 5.25 7.17 -20.35
N ASN A 106 6.34 7.57 -19.68
CA ASN A 106 6.42 8.70 -18.75
C ASN A 106 5.51 8.59 -17.51
N GLY A 107 4.80 7.48 -17.36
CA GLY A 107 3.97 7.19 -16.19
C GLY A 107 4.78 6.80 -14.96
N ASP A 108 4.15 6.92 -13.80
CA ASP A 108 4.66 6.44 -12.53
C ASP A 108 3.83 5.23 -12.09
N PHE A 109 4.49 4.10 -11.85
CA PHE A 109 3.87 2.84 -11.46
C PHE A 109 4.55 2.27 -10.23
N THR A 110 3.84 1.42 -9.50
CA THR A 110 4.36 0.72 -8.33
C THR A 110 3.99 -0.75 -8.41
N LEU A 111 4.99 -1.62 -8.30
CA LEU A 111 4.78 -3.05 -8.12
C LEU A 111 4.84 -3.36 -6.61
N GLY A 112 3.91 -4.16 -6.11
CA GLY A 112 3.91 -4.63 -4.72
C GLY A 112 4.25 -6.11 -4.64
N CYS A 113 5.17 -6.50 -3.77
CA CYS A 113 5.44 -7.92 -3.47
C CYS A 113 4.59 -8.36 -2.28
N ASN A 114 3.57 -9.18 -2.52
CA ASN A 114 2.61 -9.57 -1.49
C ASN A 114 2.79 -11.04 -1.10
N THR A 115 2.88 -11.32 0.21
CA THR A 115 2.91 -12.69 0.76
C THR A 115 1.87 -12.81 1.87
N ASN A 116 1.30 -14.00 2.02
CA ASN A 116 0.38 -14.27 3.12
C ASN A 116 1.11 -14.41 4.46
N SER A 117 2.43 -14.60 4.46
CA SER A 117 3.24 -14.75 5.68
C SER A 117 3.83 -13.44 6.22
N GLU A 118 3.18 -12.32 5.93
CA GLU A 118 3.70 -10.99 6.23
C GLU A 118 3.85 -10.76 7.75
N THR A 119 4.91 -10.05 8.13
CA THR A 119 5.14 -9.61 9.52
C THR A 119 5.89 -8.29 9.53
N ILE A 120 5.83 -7.59 10.67
CA ILE A 120 6.53 -6.31 10.85
C ILE A 120 8.05 -6.56 10.79
N GLY A 121 8.75 -5.77 9.98
CA GLY A 121 10.21 -5.89 9.80
C GLY A 121 10.64 -6.84 8.67
N MET A 122 9.70 -7.35 7.88
CA MET A 122 10.00 -8.09 6.65
C MET A 122 10.69 -7.20 5.61
N THR A 123 11.62 -7.78 4.86
CA THR A 123 12.34 -7.15 3.74
C THR A 123 12.13 -7.95 2.47
N TYR A 124 12.49 -7.38 1.33
CA TYR A 124 12.24 -7.97 0.02
C TYR A 124 13.50 -7.97 -0.83
N GLU A 125 13.55 -8.86 -1.82
CA GLU A 125 14.58 -8.89 -2.86
C GLU A 125 13.87 -8.87 -4.21
N TRP A 126 14.20 -7.88 -5.01
CA TRP A 126 13.68 -7.74 -6.37
C TRP A 126 14.75 -8.15 -7.38
N THR A 127 14.36 -8.98 -8.34
CA THR A 127 15.19 -9.33 -9.49
C THR A 127 14.52 -8.77 -10.74
N VAL A 128 15.25 -7.93 -11.48
CA VAL A 128 14.76 -7.24 -12.69
C VAL A 128 15.63 -7.66 -13.85
N LYS A 129 15.05 -8.25 -14.89
CA LYS A 129 15.79 -8.78 -16.06
C LYS A 129 16.92 -9.74 -15.65
N GLY A 130 16.69 -10.55 -14.63
CA GLY A 130 17.68 -11.50 -14.11
C GLY A 130 18.76 -10.89 -13.20
N VAL A 131 18.72 -9.58 -12.91
CA VAL A 131 19.69 -8.90 -12.04
C VAL A 131 19.03 -8.48 -10.72
N VAL A 132 19.68 -8.77 -9.60
CA VAL A 132 19.20 -8.35 -8.28
C VAL A 132 19.30 -6.83 -8.15
N SER A 133 18.17 -6.20 -7.80
CA SER A 133 18.05 -4.77 -7.56
C SER A 133 18.46 -4.41 -6.13
N SER A 134 18.84 -3.14 -5.91
CA SER A 134 19.12 -2.60 -4.58
C SER A 134 17.86 -2.29 -3.78
N VAL A 135 16.68 -2.36 -4.39
CA VAL A 135 15.38 -2.13 -3.72
C VAL A 135 15.07 -3.29 -2.78
N THR A 136 14.90 -2.98 -1.50
CA THR A 136 14.60 -3.96 -0.44
C THR A 136 13.22 -3.81 0.19
N THR A 137 12.43 -2.84 -0.28
CA THR A 137 11.09 -2.53 0.20
C THR A 137 10.02 -3.41 -0.47
N LYS A 138 8.86 -3.53 0.19
CA LYS A 138 7.67 -4.24 -0.34
C LYS A 138 7.25 -3.71 -1.71
N PHE A 139 7.42 -2.41 -1.91
CA PHE A 139 7.03 -1.70 -3.11
C PHE A 139 8.25 -1.37 -3.97
N TYR A 140 8.16 -1.65 -5.26
CA TYR A 140 9.13 -1.29 -6.28
C TYR A 140 8.57 -0.13 -7.12
N SER A 141 9.16 1.05 -6.96
CA SER A 141 8.70 2.26 -7.66
C SER A 141 9.35 2.37 -9.04
N LEU A 142 8.51 2.50 -10.06
CA LEU A 142 8.86 2.71 -11.46
C LEU A 142 8.43 4.12 -11.86
N LYS A 143 9.35 5.08 -11.82
CA LYS A 143 9.04 6.48 -12.13
C LYS A 143 9.40 6.83 -13.57
N ALA A 144 8.56 7.65 -14.20
CA ALA A 144 8.73 8.14 -15.57
C ALA A 144 9.22 7.05 -16.53
N ILE A 145 8.48 5.95 -16.60
CA ILE A 145 8.94 4.74 -17.27
C ILE A 145 9.14 4.93 -18.77
N THR A 146 10.10 4.19 -19.32
CA THR A 146 10.41 4.11 -20.76
C THR A 146 10.56 2.65 -21.18
N SER A 147 10.76 2.38 -22.47
CA SER A 147 11.09 1.04 -22.95
C SER A 147 12.30 0.39 -22.26
N ALA A 148 13.19 1.19 -21.64
CA ALA A 148 14.28 0.69 -20.82
C ALA A 148 13.81 -0.04 -19.55
N ASN A 149 12.56 0.15 -19.11
CA ASN A 149 11.97 -0.55 -17.97
C ASN A 149 11.35 -1.91 -18.34
N ASN A 150 11.26 -2.25 -19.64
CA ASN A 150 10.67 -3.51 -20.10
C ASN A 150 11.39 -4.73 -19.56
N GLY A 151 10.65 -5.78 -19.23
CA GLY A 151 11.22 -7.08 -18.86
C GLY A 151 10.56 -7.67 -17.63
N ASP A 152 11.14 -8.77 -17.16
CA ASP A 152 10.56 -9.55 -16.06
C ASP A 152 11.03 -9.05 -14.70
N TYR A 153 10.07 -8.91 -13.80
CA TYR A 153 10.24 -8.56 -12.40
C TYR A 153 9.83 -9.76 -11.56
N ILE A 154 10.71 -10.16 -10.65
CA ILE A 154 10.49 -11.27 -9.71
C ILE A 154 10.80 -10.75 -8.32
N CYS A 155 10.01 -11.14 -7.31
CA CYS A 155 10.26 -10.76 -5.94
C CYS A 155 10.38 -11.98 -5.01
N LYS A 156 11.15 -11.81 -3.93
CA LYS A 156 11.19 -12.72 -2.77
C LYS A 156 10.97 -11.92 -1.50
N ALA A 157 10.37 -12.55 -0.50
CA ALA A 157 10.21 -11.99 0.85
C ALA A 157 11.23 -12.63 1.81
N LYS A 158 11.74 -11.84 2.76
CA LYS A 158 12.80 -12.22 3.69
C LYS A 158 12.52 -11.73 5.11
N PHE A 159 12.73 -12.58 6.09
CA PHE A 159 12.63 -12.23 7.50
C PHE A 159 13.65 -13.03 8.32
N GLY A 160 14.57 -12.33 9.00
CA GLY A 160 15.70 -12.98 9.66
C GLY A 160 16.52 -13.83 8.66
N SER A 161 16.68 -15.11 8.94
CA SER A 161 17.32 -16.08 8.04
C SER A 161 16.37 -16.75 7.04
N ALA A 162 15.05 -16.53 7.16
CA ALA A 162 14.06 -17.13 6.27
C ALA A 162 13.94 -16.34 4.96
N THR A 163 13.85 -17.05 3.84
CA THR A 163 13.63 -16.50 2.49
C THR A 163 12.56 -17.33 1.79
N SER A 164 11.63 -16.66 1.11
CA SER A 164 10.60 -17.32 0.31
C SER A 164 11.15 -17.90 -0.99
N ASP A 165 10.37 -18.76 -1.64
CA ASP A 165 10.57 -19.06 -3.06
C ASP A 165 10.34 -17.77 -3.90
N PRO A 166 10.91 -17.67 -5.12
CA PRO A 166 10.64 -16.53 -6.00
C PRO A 166 9.17 -16.51 -6.44
N SER A 167 8.63 -15.29 -6.57
CA SER A 167 7.33 -15.09 -7.20
C SER A 167 7.35 -15.58 -8.66
N PRO A 168 6.16 -15.85 -9.25
CA PRO A 168 6.02 -15.80 -10.70
C PRO A 168 6.54 -14.46 -11.25
N ALA A 169 7.06 -14.48 -12.47
CA ALA A 169 7.52 -13.27 -13.14
C ALA A 169 6.34 -12.37 -13.52
N GLU A 170 6.45 -11.08 -13.21
CA GLU A 170 5.60 -10.02 -13.73
C GLU A 170 6.34 -9.33 -14.88
N THR A 171 5.84 -9.50 -16.11
CA THR A 171 6.42 -8.89 -17.29
C THR A 171 5.91 -7.46 -17.47
N VAL A 172 6.78 -6.48 -17.28
CA VAL A 172 6.48 -5.08 -17.60
C VAL A 172 6.73 -4.85 -19.09
N THR A 173 5.70 -4.45 -19.81
CA THR A 173 5.80 -4.01 -21.20
C THR A 173 5.31 -2.57 -21.30
N VAL A 174 6.25 -1.64 -21.45
CA VAL A 174 5.97 -0.23 -21.64
C VAL A 174 5.39 -0.01 -23.03
N THR A 175 4.24 0.66 -23.07
CA THR A 175 3.50 0.98 -24.29
C THR A 175 3.31 2.49 -24.42
N LYS A 176 2.80 2.93 -25.57
CA LYS A 176 2.45 4.34 -25.77
C LYS A 176 1.53 4.85 -24.65
N PRO A 177 1.69 6.13 -24.26
CA PRO A 177 0.91 6.71 -23.18
C PRO A 177 -0.56 6.90 -23.60
N GLY A 178 -1.41 7.08 -22.59
CA GLY A 178 -2.88 7.14 -22.71
C GLY A 178 -3.56 5.86 -22.24
N LEU A 179 -4.76 6.02 -21.68
CA LEU A 179 -5.62 4.90 -21.30
C LEU A 179 -6.03 4.08 -22.55
N LEU A 180 -6.26 2.78 -22.39
CA LEU A 180 -6.92 1.98 -23.42
C LEU A 180 -8.33 2.50 -23.73
N CYS A 181 -8.66 2.48 -25.01
CA CYS A 181 -10.02 2.77 -25.46
C CYS A 181 -11.00 1.64 -25.13
N TYR A 182 -12.26 2.02 -24.89
CA TYR A 182 -13.36 1.07 -24.80
C TYR A 182 -13.87 0.72 -26.22
N HIS A 183 -14.76 -0.27 -26.32
CA HIS A 183 -15.41 -0.63 -27.58
C HIS A 183 -15.95 0.60 -28.33
N ASP A 184 -15.84 0.58 -29.67
CA ASP A 184 -16.20 1.65 -30.61
C ASP A 184 -15.29 2.91 -30.62
N ASN A 185 -14.01 2.78 -30.25
CA ASN A 185 -13.04 3.91 -30.22
C ASN A 185 -13.51 5.08 -29.34
N VAL A 186 -14.24 4.76 -28.27
CA VAL A 186 -14.73 5.74 -27.32
C VAL A 186 -13.82 5.74 -26.09
N CYS A 187 -13.35 6.94 -25.72
CA CYS A 187 -12.62 7.15 -24.48
C CYS A 187 -13.52 7.73 -23.38
N ILE A 188 -13.37 7.29 -22.13
CA ILE A 188 -14.15 7.78 -20.99
C ILE A 188 -13.76 9.25 -20.70
N ALA A 189 -14.61 10.18 -21.14
CA ALA A 189 -14.35 11.63 -21.06
C ALA A 189 -14.75 12.29 -19.72
N ALA A 190 -15.24 11.52 -18.74
CA ALA A 190 -15.77 12.09 -17.50
C ALA A 190 -14.65 12.64 -16.59
N LYS A 191 -14.36 13.95 -16.73
CA LYS A 191 -13.50 14.79 -15.83
C LYS A 191 -11.99 14.48 -15.79
N THR A 192 -11.42 13.84 -16.81
CA THR A 192 -10.05 13.32 -16.78
C THR A 192 -9.09 14.00 -17.77
N GLY A 193 -9.52 15.05 -18.49
CA GLY A 193 -8.67 15.76 -19.46
C GLY A 193 -8.50 15.08 -20.82
N TYR A 194 -9.19 13.96 -21.06
CA TYR A 194 -9.22 13.26 -22.35
C TYR A 194 -10.11 13.97 -23.38
N SER A 195 -9.79 13.83 -24.67
CA SER A 195 -10.54 14.39 -25.80
C SER A 195 -11.79 13.60 -26.17
N GLY A 196 -11.96 12.40 -25.58
CA GLY A 196 -12.99 11.43 -25.96
C GLY A 196 -12.63 10.61 -27.21
N LYS A 197 -11.49 10.88 -27.87
CA LYS A 197 -11.05 10.21 -29.10
C LYS A 197 -9.82 9.32 -28.87
N CYS A 198 -9.73 8.27 -29.67
CA CYS A 198 -8.61 7.34 -29.70
C CYS A 198 -7.62 7.67 -30.82
N ASP A 199 -6.35 7.37 -30.58
CA ASP A 199 -5.32 7.37 -31.62
C ASP A 199 -5.33 6.05 -32.41
N VAL A 200 -4.40 5.92 -33.37
CA VAL A 200 -4.27 4.72 -34.22
C VAL A 200 -3.78 3.47 -33.48
N ASN A 201 -3.47 3.57 -32.18
CA ASN A 201 -2.99 2.47 -31.33
C ASN A 201 -4.02 2.16 -30.22
N ASP A 202 -5.29 2.54 -30.42
CA ASP A 202 -6.38 2.40 -29.46
C ASP A 202 -6.09 3.04 -28.09
N ARG A 203 -5.34 4.15 -28.09
CA ARG A 203 -5.05 4.96 -26.89
C ARG A 203 -5.84 6.25 -26.85
N CYS A 204 -6.41 6.54 -25.70
CA CYS A 204 -7.09 7.79 -25.41
C CYS A 204 -6.14 8.99 -25.56
N THR A 205 -6.55 9.99 -26.35
CA THR A 205 -5.80 11.23 -26.56
C THR A 205 -6.25 12.34 -25.61
N CYS A 206 -5.33 13.22 -25.20
CA CYS A 206 -5.67 14.36 -24.35
C CYS A 206 -6.38 15.47 -25.12
N SER A 207 -7.26 16.22 -24.44
CA SER A 207 -7.80 17.48 -24.93
C SER A 207 -6.71 18.57 -24.98
N ASP A 208 -6.96 19.63 -25.75
CA ASP A 208 -6.06 20.78 -25.82
C ASP A 208 -5.76 21.36 -24.43
N GLY A 209 -4.49 21.68 -24.17
CA GLY A 209 -3.99 22.16 -22.88
C GLY A 209 -3.60 21.04 -21.88
N TYR A 210 -3.88 19.77 -22.20
CA TYR A 210 -3.46 18.62 -21.40
C TYR A 210 -2.32 17.86 -22.08
N SER A 211 -1.46 17.24 -21.28
CA SER A 211 -0.35 16.39 -21.72
C SER A 211 -0.46 15.00 -21.09
N GLN A 212 -0.14 13.98 -21.88
CA GLN A 212 -0.15 12.58 -21.42
C GLN A 212 1.05 12.32 -20.51
N LYS A 213 0.81 11.70 -19.36
CA LYS A 213 1.83 11.14 -18.48
C LYS A 213 1.36 9.76 -18.02
N GLY A 214 1.94 8.69 -18.56
CA GLY A 214 1.41 7.34 -18.35
C GLY A 214 -0.01 7.22 -18.89
N GLU A 215 -0.94 6.81 -18.03
CA GLU A 215 -2.37 6.63 -18.37
C GLU A 215 -3.26 7.78 -17.91
N VAL A 216 -2.69 8.97 -17.71
CA VAL A 216 -3.45 10.17 -17.30
C VAL A 216 -3.13 11.37 -18.18
N CYS A 217 -4.17 12.19 -18.43
CA CYS A 217 -4.01 13.52 -18.99
C CYS A 217 -3.88 14.54 -17.86
N THR A 218 -2.76 15.25 -17.84
CA THR A 218 -2.47 16.27 -16.82
C THR A 218 -2.46 17.65 -17.46
N ASN A 219 -3.06 18.64 -16.78
CA ASN A 219 -3.06 20.00 -17.28
C ASN A 219 -1.64 20.58 -17.16
N GLY A 220 -1.06 20.98 -18.29
CA GLY A 220 0.31 21.45 -18.39
C GLY A 220 0.51 22.88 -17.90
N VAL A 221 -0.35 23.44 -17.04
CA VAL A 221 -0.05 24.71 -16.36
C VAL A 221 1.08 24.44 -15.36
N VAL A 222 2.30 24.45 -15.89
CA VAL A 222 3.47 24.89 -15.14
C VAL A 222 3.08 26.24 -14.57
N GLN A 223 2.93 26.36 -13.25
CA GLN A 223 2.97 27.67 -12.63
C GLN A 223 4.36 28.23 -12.91
N VAL A 224 4.47 28.92 -14.05
CA VAL A 224 5.54 29.88 -14.25
C VAL A 224 5.25 30.95 -13.22
N VAL A 225 5.86 30.84 -12.03
CA VAL A 225 6.00 31.99 -11.13
C VAL A 225 6.75 33.04 -11.95
N SER A 226 5.99 33.92 -12.58
CA SER A 226 6.50 34.99 -13.40
C SER A 226 7.37 35.86 -12.48
N SER A 227 8.67 35.79 -12.69
CA SER A 227 9.63 36.69 -12.08
C SER A 227 9.41 38.08 -12.68
N LEU A 228 8.45 38.82 -12.14
CA LEU A 228 8.31 40.25 -12.40
C LEU A 228 9.32 40.96 -11.51
N ALA A 229 10.49 41.20 -12.10
CA ALA A 229 11.38 42.27 -11.67
C ALA A 229 10.58 43.59 -11.62
N ILE A 230 10.44 44.16 -10.43
CA ILE A 230 10.04 45.56 -10.26
C ILE A 230 11.31 46.31 -9.85
N ILE A 231 11.97 46.92 -10.83
CA ILE A 231 12.93 47.99 -10.63
C ILE A 231 12.28 49.28 -11.11
N LEU A 232 12.07 50.24 -10.18
CA LEU A 232 12.09 51.71 -10.36
C LEU A 232 11.64 52.32 -9.01
N LEU A 233 12.54 52.59 -8.06
CA LEU A 233 13.42 53.76 -7.89
C LEU A 233 12.70 55.08 -7.54
N THR A 234 13.22 55.75 -6.49
CA THR A 234 13.05 57.17 -6.06
C THR A 234 11.79 57.50 -5.24
N LEU A 235 11.79 58.35 -4.20
CA LEU A 235 12.76 58.94 -3.26
C LEU A 235 11.88 59.78 -2.28
N VAL A 236 12.37 60.03 -1.04
CA VAL A 236 11.88 61.05 -0.07
C VAL A 236 10.53 60.66 0.60
N ILE A 237 10.36 60.62 1.93
CA ILE A 237 10.54 61.71 2.91
C ILE A 237 10.82 61.14 4.32
N THR A 238 11.99 61.56 4.82
CA THR A 238 12.40 61.88 6.20
C THR A 238 11.41 61.80 7.37
N LYS A 239 11.97 61.35 8.52
CA LYS A 239 11.63 61.69 9.93
C LYS A 239 10.27 61.13 10.38
N PHE A 240 10.16 60.46 11.53
CA PHE A 240 10.32 61.03 12.86
C PHE A 240 10.86 59.99 13.85
N LEU A 241 11.81 60.46 14.68
CA LEU A 241 12.14 60.08 16.07
C LEU A 241 11.97 58.62 16.51
#